data_AF-A0A3N5JZ62-F1
#
_entry.id   AF-A0A3N5JZ62-F1
#
_cell.length_a   1.000
_cell.length_b   1.000
_cell.length_c   1.000
_cell.angle_alpha   90.00
_cell.angle_beta   90.00
_cell.angle_gamma   90.00
#
_symmetry.space_group_name_H-M   'P 1'
#
loop_
_entity.id
_entity.type
_entity.pdbx_description
1 polymer ?
#
loop_
_entity_poly.entity_id
_entity_poly.type
_entity_poly.pdbx_seq_one_letter_code
_entity_poly.pdbx_strand_id
1 'polypeptide(L)'
;GGITDAVRVMQACRERGLKFAPHTWTNGIGLLVNLHVYAAGGREHPLEYPCEPPGWTPEVRDGLLAEPIRADAAGTIAVPEAPGLGIVLDEDQLRRYGEKYFEITTRGIAVKTIREKGLFTALRLARKKRR
;
A
#
# COMPACT_ATOMS: atom_id res chain seq x y z
N GLY A 1 9.91 3.10 4.89
CA GLY A 1 9.51 2.59 3.56
C GLY A 1 8.12 3.09 3.20
N GLY A 2 7.57 2.62 2.07
CA GLY A 2 6.23 2.99 1.59
C GLY A 2 6.21 4.26 0.74
N ILE A 3 5.02 4.85 0.57
CA ILE A 3 4.78 6.01 -0.33
C ILE A 3 5.76 7.15 -0.05
N THR A 4 5.93 7.57 1.21
CA THR A 4 6.80 8.70 1.57
C THR A 4 8.23 8.52 1.08
N ASP A 5 8.81 7.32 1.27
CA ASP A 5 10.18 7.06 0.84
C ASP A 5 10.26 6.87 -0.67
N ALA A 6 9.26 6.22 -1.29
CA ALA A 6 9.18 6.10 -2.74
C ALA A 6 9.14 7.48 -3.42
N VAL A 7 8.37 8.43 -2.87
CA VAL A 7 8.33 9.82 -3.35
C VAL A 7 9.67 10.52 -3.16
N ARG A 8 10.39 10.30 -2.04
CA ARG A 8 11.75 10.86 -1.86
C ARG A 8 12.71 10.34 -2.93
N VAL A 9 12.66 9.05 -3.24
CA VAL A 9 13.47 8.45 -4.32
C VAL A 9 13.09 9.05 -5.66
N MET A 10 11.80 9.16 -5.96
CA MET A 10 11.30 9.78 -7.19
C MET A 10 11.80 11.23 -7.36
N GLN A 11 11.77 12.03 -6.29
CA GLN A 11 12.31 13.40 -6.33
C GLN A 11 13.83 13.42 -6.53
N ALA A 12 14.56 12.54 -5.85
CA ALA A 12 16.01 12.42 -6.02
C ALA A 12 16.41 11.99 -7.44
N CYS A 13 15.60 11.14 -8.10
CA CYS A 13 15.75 10.81 -9.52
C CYS A 13 15.55 12.06 -10.38
N ARG A 14 14.45 12.79 -10.16
CA ARG A 14 14.12 14.00 -10.92
C ARG A 14 15.21 15.07 -10.84
N GLU A 15 15.76 15.32 -9.66
CA GLU A 15 16.87 16.27 -9.43
C GLU A 15 18.14 15.90 -10.22
N ARG A 16 18.31 14.62 -10.56
CA ARG A 16 19.47 14.10 -11.30
C ARG A 16 19.20 13.89 -12.78
N GLY A 17 18.02 14.29 -13.27
CA GLY A 17 17.59 14.02 -14.64
C GLY A 17 17.37 12.53 -14.92
N LEU A 18 17.16 11.72 -13.87
CA LEU A 18 16.87 10.29 -13.97
C LEU A 18 15.37 10.06 -14.00
N LYS A 19 14.97 8.98 -14.66
CA LYS A 19 13.58 8.52 -14.73
C LYS A 19 13.24 7.65 -13.52
N PHE A 20 11.98 7.65 -13.12
CA PHE A 20 11.48 6.83 -12.03
C PHE A 20 10.26 6.01 -12.48
N ALA A 21 10.29 4.72 -12.20
CA ALA A 21 9.13 3.84 -12.27
C ALA A 21 9.15 2.93 -11.03
N PRO A 22 8.04 2.80 -10.29
CA PRO A 22 8.00 1.91 -9.14
C PRO A 22 7.96 0.45 -9.60
N HIS A 23 8.58 -0.43 -8.80
CA HIS A 23 8.44 -1.88 -8.94
C HIS A 23 7.11 -2.33 -8.32
N THR A 24 6.30 -3.08 -9.07
CA THR A 24 4.91 -3.42 -8.70
C THR A 24 4.67 -4.91 -8.55
N TRP A 25 5.69 -5.76 -8.69
CA TRP A 25 5.56 -7.24 -8.70
C TRP A 25 5.18 -7.83 -7.34
N THR A 26 3.89 -7.69 -7.01
CA THR A 26 3.23 -8.17 -5.79
C THR A 26 1.78 -8.55 -6.14
N ASN A 27 0.79 -8.04 -5.40
CA ASN A 27 -0.64 -8.23 -5.64
C ASN A 27 -1.32 -6.91 -6.07
N GLY A 28 -2.63 -6.96 -6.29
CA GLY A 28 -3.42 -5.78 -6.69
C GLY A 28 -3.34 -4.59 -5.74
N ILE A 29 -3.21 -4.81 -4.43
CA ILE A 29 -3.05 -3.72 -3.46
C ILE A 29 -1.71 -3.00 -3.68
N GLY A 30 -0.63 -3.76 -3.83
CA GLY A 30 0.69 -3.21 -4.13
C GLY A 30 0.73 -2.49 -5.48
N LEU A 31 0.02 -3.02 -6.48
CA LEU A 31 -0.15 -2.36 -7.77
C LEU A 31 -0.86 -1.01 -7.63
N LEU A 32 -1.98 -0.92 -6.90
CA LEU A 32 -2.71 0.35 -6.69
C LEU A 32 -1.87 1.40 -5.96
N VAL A 33 -1.16 1.00 -4.90
CA VAL A 33 -0.28 1.91 -4.16
C VAL A 33 0.77 2.51 -5.08
N ASN A 34 1.42 1.67 -5.89
CA ASN A 34 2.45 2.12 -6.81
C ASN A 34 1.88 2.88 -8.01
N LEU A 35 0.66 2.57 -8.45
CA LEU A 35 -0.06 3.33 -9.48
C LEU A 35 -0.28 4.78 -9.03
N HIS A 36 -0.67 5.01 -7.77
CA HIS A 36 -0.79 6.37 -7.22
C HIS A 36 0.55 7.10 -7.17
N VAL A 37 1.63 6.41 -6.76
CA VAL A 37 2.99 7.00 -6.76
C VAL A 37 3.44 7.34 -8.18
N TYR A 38 3.20 6.44 -9.14
CA TYR A 38 3.51 6.62 -10.55
C TYR A 38 2.73 7.78 -11.16
N ALA A 39 1.44 7.90 -10.85
CA ALA A 39 0.57 8.97 -11.31
C ALA A 39 1.02 10.36 -10.82
N ALA A 40 1.65 10.43 -9.64
CA ALA A 40 2.21 11.66 -9.09
C ALA A 40 3.57 12.04 -9.72
N GLY A 41 4.19 11.15 -10.49
CA GLY A 41 5.49 11.33 -11.12
C GLY A 41 5.43 11.83 -12.57
N GLY A 42 6.60 11.84 -13.23
CA GLY A 42 6.75 12.29 -14.61
C GLY A 42 6.25 11.29 -15.67
N ARG A 43 6.10 10.00 -15.32
CA ARG A 43 5.58 8.93 -16.19
C ARG A 43 6.38 8.72 -17.49
N GLU A 44 7.68 9.00 -17.47
CA GLU A 44 8.59 8.90 -18.62
C GLU A 44 9.00 7.46 -18.98
N HIS A 45 8.63 6.51 -18.13
CA HIS A 45 8.81 5.08 -18.32
C HIS A 45 7.46 4.40 -18.05
N PRO A 46 7.08 3.32 -18.76
CA PRO A 46 5.85 2.59 -18.45
C PRO A 46 5.86 2.06 -17.02
N LEU A 47 4.66 2.01 -16.42
CA LEU A 47 4.40 1.32 -15.18
C LEU A 47 4.55 -0.20 -15.40
N GLU A 48 5.21 -0.89 -14.48
CA GLU A 48 5.24 -2.34 -14.47
C GLU A 48 3.84 -2.89 -14.20
N TYR A 49 3.38 -3.82 -15.03
CA TYR A 49 2.09 -4.51 -14.88
C TYR A 49 2.32 -6.01 -14.70
N PRO A 50 2.16 -6.56 -13.48
CA PRO A 50 2.43 -7.98 -13.24
C PRO A 50 1.38 -8.85 -13.92
N CYS A 51 1.77 -9.56 -14.98
CA CYS A 51 0.91 -10.45 -15.74
C CYS A 51 1.76 -11.54 -16.42
N GLU A 52 1.59 -12.79 -15.98
CA GLU A 52 2.29 -13.95 -16.54
C GLU A 52 1.34 -15.15 -16.63
N PRO A 53 0.48 -15.23 -17.67
CA PRO A 53 -0.43 -16.36 -17.82
C PRO A 53 0.33 -17.68 -18.05
N PRO A 54 -0.17 -18.81 -17.52
CA PRO A 54 -1.39 -18.92 -16.71
C PRO A 54 -1.17 -18.68 -15.20
N GLY A 55 0.07 -18.55 -14.74
CA GLY A 55 0.40 -18.59 -13.31
C GLY A 55 0.08 -17.31 -12.54
N TRP A 56 0.18 -16.15 -13.19
CA TRP A 56 0.03 -14.83 -12.57
C TRP A 56 -0.89 -13.93 -13.40
N THR A 57 -2.16 -14.32 -13.52
CA THR A 57 -3.18 -13.48 -14.19
C THR A 57 -3.73 -12.43 -13.23
N PRO A 58 -4.43 -11.38 -13.71
CA PRO A 58 -5.05 -10.38 -12.84
C PRO A 58 -5.99 -11.00 -11.80
N GLU A 59 -6.71 -12.06 -12.15
CA GLU A 59 -7.64 -12.76 -11.26
C GLU A 59 -6.90 -13.42 -10.08
N VAL A 60 -5.72 -14.00 -10.32
CA VAL A 60 -4.89 -14.62 -9.28
C VAL A 60 -4.17 -13.54 -8.46
N ARG A 61 -3.53 -12.59 -9.14
CA ARG A 61 -2.78 -11.49 -8.53
C ARG A 61 -3.65 -10.63 -7.60
N ASP A 62 -4.91 -10.42 -7.97
CA ASP A 62 -5.82 -9.51 -7.29
C ASP A 62 -6.88 -10.22 -6.46
N GLY A 63 -6.70 -11.49 -6.10
CA GLY A 63 -7.74 -12.32 -5.46
C GLY A 63 -8.31 -11.83 -4.12
N LEU A 64 -7.78 -10.74 -3.54
CA LEU A 64 -8.36 -10.06 -2.37
C LEU A 64 -9.14 -8.79 -2.72
N LEU A 65 -9.04 -8.28 -3.96
CA LEU A 65 -9.79 -7.13 -4.43
C LEU A 65 -11.18 -7.59 -4.91
N ALA A 66 -12.17 -6.71 -4.76
CA ALA A 66 -13.52 -6.96 -5.28
C ALA A 66 -13.53 -7.09 -6.81
N GLU A 67 -12.67 -6.33 -7.50
CA GLU A 67 -12.51 -6.39 -8.95
C GLU A 67 -11.02 -6.39 -9.35
N PRO A 68 -10.59 -7.27 -10.27
CA PRO A 68 -9.21 -7.27 -10.75
C PRO A 68 -8.87 -6.05 -11.60
N ILE A 69 -7.66 -5.54 -11.42
CA ILE A 69 -7.12 -4.39 -12.13
C ILE A 69 -6.61 -4.84 -13.50
N ARG A 70 -7.35 -4.45 -14.54
CA ARG A 70 -7.02 -4.79 -15.93
C ARG A 70 -6.54 -3.57 -16.68
N ALA A 71 -5.50 -3.75 -17.47
CA ALA A 71 -5.15 -2.77 -18.49
C ALA A 71 -6.22 -2.78 -19.58
N ASP A 72 -6.56 -1.61 -20.11
CA ASP A 72 -7.47 -1.47 -21.24
C ASP A 72 -6.79 -1.85 -22.57
N ALA A 73 -7.54 -1.72 -23.68
CA ALA A 73 -7.02 -2.00 -25.02
C ALA A 73 -5.87 -1.06 -25.44
N ALA A 74 -5.69 0.08 -24.78
CA ALA A 74 -4.58 1.00 -25.00
C ALA A 74 -3.37 0.68 -24.09
N GLY A 75 -3.44 -0.36 -23.27
CA GLY A 75 -2.38 -0.73 -22.33
C GLY A 75 -2.31 0.21 -21.12
N THR A 76 -3.41 0.89 -20.77
CA THR A 76 -3.46 1.84 -19.67
C THR A 76 -4.33 1.35 -18.52
N ILE A 77 -4.07 1.86 -17.31
CA ILE A 77 -4.84 1.57 -16.11
C ILE A 77 -5.34 2.88 -15.54
N ALA A 78 -6.64 2.98 -15.30
CA ALA A 78 -7.22 4.15 -14.67
C ALA A 78 -6.80 4.25 -13.20
N VAL A 79 -6.38 5.45 -12.78
CA VAL A 79 -6.13 5.74 -11.36
C VAL A 79 -7.49 5.88 -10.68
N PRO A 80 -7.74 5.19 -9.54
CA PRO A 80 -9.01 5.34 -8.83
C PRO A 80 -9.26 6.79 -8.38
N GLU A 81 -10.48 7.29 -8.59
CA GLU A 81 -10.90 8.64 -8.18
C GLU A 81 -11.54 8.67 -6.78
N ALA A 82 -11.86 7.51 -6.21
CA ALA A 82 -12.39 7.41 -4.86
C ALA A 82 -11.36 7.86 -3.81
N PRO A 83 -11.77 8.39 -2.65
CA PRO A 83 -10.85 8.84 -1.61
C PRO A 83 -9.84 7.76 -1.16
N GLY A 84 -8.63 8.21 -0.83
CA GLY A 84 -7.55 7.31 -0.43
C GLY A 84 -6.94 6.57 -1.61
N LEU A 85 -6.77 5.26 -1.48
CA LEU A 85 -6.16 4.42 -2.52
C LEU A 85 -7.17 3.81 -3.49
N GLY A 86 -8.48 3.97 -3.25
CA GLY A 86 -9.53 3.34 -4.03
C GLY A 86 -9.58 1.80 -3.93
N ILE A 87 -9.03 1.24 -2.84
CA ILE A 87 -9.05 -0.21 -2.59
C ILE A 87 -10.45 -0.62 -2.14
N VAL A 88 -11.02 -1.59 -2.83
CA VAL A 88 -12.25 -2.30 -2.45
C VAL A 88 -11.91 -3.77 -2.34
N LEU A 89 -12.13 -4.37 -1.17
CA LEU A 89 -11.81 -5.77 -0.90
C LEU A 89 -13.01 -6.67 -1.18
N ASP A 90 -12.73 -7.89 -1.61
CA ASP A 90 -13.70 -8.98 -1.56
C ASP A 90 -13.73 -9.53 -0.12
N GLU A 91 -14.79 -9.17 0.61
CA GLU A 91 -14.96 -9.55 2.02
C GLU A 91 -15.12 -11.06 2.23
N ASP A 92 -15.63 -11.79 1.23
CA ASP A 92 -15.77 -13.24 1.32
C ASP A 92 -14.41 -13.93 1.13
N GLN A 93 -13.59 -13.45 0.19
CA GLN A 93 -12.21 -13.93 0.03
C GLN A 93 -11.36 -13.57 1.24
N LEU A 94 -11.48 -12.36 1.76
CA LEU A 94 -10.79 -11.93 2.97
C LEU A 94 -11.19 -12.81 4.17
N ARG A 95 -12.48 -13.14 4.32
CA ARG A 95 -12.94 -14.04 5.39
C ARG A 95 -12.43 -15.47 5.21
N ARG A 96 -12.34 -15.94 3.97
CA ARG A 96 -11.91 -17.31 3.65
C ARG A 96 -10.41 -17.51 3.83
N TYR A 97 -9.60 -16.54 3.43
CA TYR A 97 -8.14 -16.66 3.37
C TYR A 97 -7.39 -15.78 4.39
N GLY A 98 -8.06 -14.80 4.98
CA GLY A 98 -7.47 -13.91 5.97
C GLY A 98 -7.41 -14.55 7.36
N GLU A 99 -6.27 -14.44 8.01
CA GLU A 99 -6.08 -14.81 9.41
C GLU A 99 -5.72 -13.57 10.24
N LYS A 100 -6.51 -13.30 11.29
CA LYS A 100 -6.17 -12.27 12.27
C LYS A 100 -5.06 -12.79 13.18
N TYR A 101 -3.82 -12.48 12.86
CA TYR A 101 -2.65 -12.90 13.64
C TYR A 101 -2.22 -11.90 14.72
N PHE A 102 -2.78 -10.67 14.71
CA PHE A 102 -2.45 -9.64 15.67
C PHE A 102 -3.66 -8.76 16.00
N GLU A 103 -3.85 -8.50 17.28
CA GLU A 103 -4.83 -7.52 17.77
C GLU A 103 -4.20 -6.70 18.88
N ILE A 104 -4.26 -5.37 18.76
CA ILE A 104 -3.83 -4.48 19.82
C ILE A 104 -4.88 -3.40 20.04
N THR A 105 -5.47 -3.39 21.23
CA THR A 105 -6.45 -2.39 21.63
C THR A 105 -5.75 -1.19 22.29
N THR A 106 -6.41 -0.04 22.41
CA THR A 106 -5.85 1.12 23.12
C THR A 106 -5.44 0.77 24.56
N ARG A 107 -6.23 -0.07 25.25
CA ARG A 107 -5.88 -0.60 26.57
C ARG A 107 -4.67 -1.54 26.48
N GLY A 108 -4.63 -2.42 25.47
CA GLY A 108 -3.49 -3.29 25.21
C GLY A 108 -2.18 -2.53 24.97
N ILE A 109 -2.21 -1.45 24.18
CA ILE A 109 -1.07 -0.54 23.99
C ILE A 109 -0.64 0.07 25.32
N ALA A 110 -1.58 0.59 26.11
CA ALA A 110 -1.27 1.24 27.38
C ALA A 110 -0.62 0.25 28.36
N VAL A 111 -1.20 -0.95 28.52
CA VAL A 111 -0.66 -2.01 29.39
C VAL A 111 0.71 -2.47 28.92
N LYS A 112 0.88 -2.72 27.62
CA LYS A 112 2.19 -3.11 27.04
C LYS A 112 3.24 -2.03 27.29
N THR A 113 2.90 -0.76 27.08
CA THR A 113 3.80 0.37 27.32
C THR A 113 4.20 0.48 28.80
N ILE A 114 3.27 0.27 29.73
CA ILE A 114 3.57 0.26 31.18
C ILE A 114 4.51 -0.90 31.53
N ARG A 115 4.25 -2.11 31.02
CA ARG A 115 5.10 -3.29 31.28
C ARG A 115 6.51 -3.14 30.72
N GLU A 116 6.64 -2.58 29.52
CA GLU A 116 7.94 -2.48 28.84
C GLU A 116 8.76 -1.26 29.26
N LYS A 117 8.10 -0.13 29.52
CA LYS A 117 8.77 1.18 29.69
C LYS A 117 8.51 1.85 31.04
N GLY A 118 7.72 1.21 31.90
CA GLY A 118 7.33 1.73 33.20
C GLY A 118 6.20 2.77 33.14
N LEU A 119 5.50 2.92 34.26
CA LEU A 119 4.29 3.75 34.38
C LEU A 119 4.54 5.23 34.06
N PHE A 120 5.65 5.80 34.54
CA PHE A 120 5.98 7.22 34.31
C PHE A 120 6.22 7.53 32.83
N THR A 121 6.92 6.65 32.10
CA THR A 121 7.15 6.82 30.67
C THR A 121 5.86 6.68 29.88
N ALA A 122 5.00 5.73 30.24
CA ALA A 122 3.68 5.54 29.61
C ALA A 122 2.78 6.78 29.79
N LEU A 123 2.71 7.34 31.00
CA LEU A 123 1.97 8.57 31.29
C LEU A 123 2.50 9.77 30.50
N ARG A 124 3.82 9.91 30.38
CA ARG A 124 4.45 10.98 29.57
C ARG A 124 4.08 10.86 28.08
N LEU A 125 4.11 9.65 27.52
CA LEU A 125 3.73 9.39 26.13
C LEU A 125 2.25 9.69 25.88
N ALA A 126 1.36 9.28 26.80
CA ALA A 126 -0.06 9.57 26.72
C ALA A 126 -0.35 11.09 26.77
N ARG A 127 0.39 11.83 27.60
CA ARG A 127 0.24 13.29 27.73
C ARG A 127 0.72 14.04 26.49
N LYS A 128 1.79 13.57 25.83
CA LYS A 128 2.30 14.15 24.57
C LYS A 128 1.35 13.93 23.38
N LYS A 129 0.62 12.81 23.34
CA LYS A 129 -0.34 12.50 22.27
C LYS A 129 -1.63 13.35 22.33
N ARG A 130 -1.96 13.92 23.49
CA ARG A 130 -3.13 14.79 23.70
C ARG A 130 -2.90 16.26 23.33
N ARG A 131 -1.67 16.62 22.96
CA ARG A 131 -1.24 17.98 22.68
C ARG A 131 -0.96 18.09 21.18
#